data_AF-A0A3M1ABW0-F1
#
_entry.id   AF-A0A3M1ABW0-F1
#
_cell.length_a   1.000
_cell.length_b   1.000
_cell.length_c   1.000
_cell.angle_alpha   90.00
_cell.angle_beta   90.00
_cell.angle_gamma   90.00
#
_symmetry.space_group_name_H-M   'P 1'
#
loop_
_entity.id
_entity.type
_entity.pdbx_description
1 polymer ?
#
loop_
_entity_poly.entity_id
_entity_poly.type
_entity_poly.pdbx_seq_one_letter_code
_entity_poly.pdbx_strand_id
1 'polypeptide(L)'
;DQSSAMEGFLNTSSQRLLASFPDINDAIEKLIYIASDKEMKILRSATTKEEKIKEFLKFWQRHDPTPGTFENELMEEYYRRIEFANKHFFGNKEGWRTDMGMVYVKMGPPDYIDRPELMTRRNIYNVNDSYLRTYRVEWDYYEQGRRFIFYFKAGEFRLMNRDEVFDVLN
;
A
#
# COMPACT_ATOMS: atom_id res chain seq x y z
N ASP A 1 -5.76 -39.22 1.77
CA ASP A 1 -5.05 -38.79 0.55
C ASP A 1 -4.64 -37.32 0.73
N GLN A 2 -3.39 -36.97 0.40
CA GLN A 2 -2.87 -35.60 0.44
C GLN A 2 -3.71 -34.63 -0.42
N SER A 3 -4.36 -35.10 -1.49
CA SER A 3 -5.28 -34.30 -2.31
C SER A 3 -6.51 -33.84 -1.54
N SER A 4 -7.10 -34.71 -0.72
CA SER A 4 -8.29 -34.38 0.10
C SER A 4 -7.96 -33.43 1.27
N ALA A 5 -6.75 -33.55 1.84
CA ALA A 5 -6.27 -32.62 2.86
C ALA A 5 -5.99 -31.21 2.27
N MET A 6 -5.45 -31.16 1.06
CA MET A 6 -5.23 -29.90 0.32
C MET A 6 -6.55 -29.24 -0.08
N GLU A 7 -7.55 -29.99 -0.53
CA GLU A 7 -8.89 -29.46 -0.82
C GLU A 7 -9.59 -28.92 0.44
N GLY A 8 -9.47 -29.62 1.57
CA GLY A 8 -10.00 -29.17 2.87
C GLY A 8 -9.37 -27.85 3.33
N PHE A 9 -8.04 -27.74 3.24
CA PHE A 9 -7.32 -26.50 3.56
C PHE A 9 -7.73 -25.35 2.64
N LEU A 10 -7.79 -25.58 1.33
CA LEU A 10 -8.22 -24.58 0.37
C LEU A 10 -9.65 -24.10 0.64
N ASN A 11 -10.56 -24.98 1.08
CA ASN A 11 -11.93 -24.59 1.42
C ASN A 11 -11.99 -23.70 2.67
N THR A 12 -11.28 -24.07 3.75
CA THR A 12 -11.24 -23.26 4.98
C THR A 12 -10.56 -21.90 4.74
N SER A 13 -9.43 -21.88 4.02
CA SER A 13 -8.75 -20.64 3.67
C SER A 13 -9.59 -19.78 2.73
N SER A 14 -10.30 -20.38 1.77
CA SER A 14 -11.24 -19.65 0.90
C SER A 14 -12.38 -19.00 1.67
N GLN A 15 -12.95 -19.70 2.66
CA GLN A 15 -14.05 -19.16 3.47
C GLN A 15 -13.60 -17.99 4.34
N ARG A 16 -12.43 -18.10 4.99
CA ARG A 16 -11.87 -17.00 5.78
C ARG A 16 -11.53 -15.80 4.90
N LEU A 17 -10.92 -16.05 3.74
CA LEU A 17 -10.59 -15.03 2.75
C LEU A 17 -11.84 -14.29 2.26
N LEU A 18 -12.92 -15.02 1.96
CA LEU A 18 -14.21 -14.45 1.58
C LEU A 18 -14.84 -13.59 2.67
N ALA A 19 -14.62 -13.91 3.95
CA ALA A 19 -15.08 -13.08 5.07
C ALA A 19 -14.26 -11.79 5.20
N SER A 20 -12.95 -11.87 4.98
CA SER A 20 -12.04 -10.70 5.05
C SER A 20 -12.12 -9.80 3.82
N PHE A 21 -12.46 -10.35 2.65
CA PHE A 21 -12.52 -9.65 1.37
C PHE A 21 -13.88 -9.86 0.69
N PRO A 22 -14.94 -9.17 1.16
CA PRO A 22 -16.29 -9.33 0.61
C PRO A 22 -16.38 -8.93 -0.87
N ASP A 23 -15.56 -7.96 -1.30
CA ASP A 23 -15.33 -7.64 -2.72
C ASP A 23 -13.93 -8.07 -3.16
N ILE A 24 -13.86 -9.20 -3.87
CA ILE A 24 -12.60 -9.75 -4.38
C ILE A 24 -11.96 -8.86 -5.45
N ASN A 25 -12.74 -8.06 -6.20
CA ASN A 25 -12.19 -7.22 -7.25
C ASN A 25 -11.41 -6.06 -6.64
N ASP A 26 -11.97 -5.45 -5.61
CA ASP A 26 -11.32 -4.40 -4.83
C ASP A 26 -10.04 -4.93 -4.16
N ALA A 27 -10.10 -6.13 -3.57
CA ALA A 27 -8.92 -6.78 -3.00
C ALA A 27 -7.82 -7.00 -4.06
N ILE A 28 -8.18 -7.50 -5.25
CA ILE A 28 -7.24 -7.68 -6.38
C ILE A 28 -6.68 -6.35 -6.86
N GLU A 29 -7.50 -5.30 -6.97
CA GLU A 29 -7.05 -3.99 -7.45
C GLU A 29 -5.95 -3.41 -6.56
N LYS A 30 -6.10 -3.60 -5.24
CA LYS A 30 -5.13 -3.16 -4.24
C LYS A 30 -3.78 -3.85 -4.34
N LEU A 31 -3.64 -4.97 -5.07
CA LEU A 31 -2.35 -5.67 -5.25
C LEU A 31 -1.37 -4.94 -6.17
N ILE A 32 -1.76 -3.81 -6.77
CA ILE A 32 -0.94 -3.06 -7.74
C ILE A 32 0.45 -2.63 -7.23
N TYR A 33 0.69 -2.60 -5.91
CA TYR A 33 2.00 -2.22 -5.35
C TYR A 33 2.93 -3.39 -5.04
N ILE A 34 2.42 -4.63 -5.07
CA ILE A 34 3.19 -5.84 -4.74
C ILE A 34 3.22 -6.86 -5.88
N ALA A 35 2.17 -6.91 -6.71
CA ALA A 35 2.12 -7.82 -7.84
C ALA A 35 2.87 -7.26 -9.04
N SER A 36 3.61 -8.11 -9.74
CA SER A 36 4.19 -7.78 -11.04
C SER A 36 3.12 -7.58 -12.12
N ASP A 37 3.45 -6.90 -13.21
CA ASP A 37 2.53 -6.72 -14.36
C ASP A 37 1.96 -8.04 -14.88
N LYS A 38 2.79 -9.10 -14.92
CA LYS A 38 2.37 -10.44 -15.35
C LYS A 38 1.34 -11.02 -14.39
N GLU A 39 1.57 -10.90 -13.09
CA GLU A 39 0.65 -11.40 -12.06
C GLU A 39 -0.65 -10.60 -12.06
N MET A 40 -0.58 -9.28 -12.14
CA MET A 40 -1.77 -8.43 -12.25
C MET A 40 -2.60 -8.77 -13.49
N LYS A 41 -1.95 -9.07 -14.62
CA LYS A 41 -2.65 -9.52 -15.83
C LYS A 41 -3.37 -10.86 -15.60
N ILE A 42 -2.73 -11.82 -14.94
CA ILE A 42 -3.34 -13.12 -14.61
C ILE A 42 -4.56 -12.91 -13.69
N LEU A 43 -4.38 -12.16 -12.60
CA LEU A 43 -5.44 -11.86 -11.62
C LEU A 43 -6.65 -11.19 -12.28
N ARG A 44 -6.40 -10.24 -13.19
CA ARG A 44 -7.46 -9.53 -13.92
C ARG A 44 -8.08 -10.34 -15.06
N SER A 45 -7.42 -11.38 -15.55
CA SER A 45 -7.94 -12.23 -16.64
C SER A 45 -8.99 -13.24 -16.17
N ALA A 46 -9.04 -13.54 -14.87
CA ALA A 46 -10.07 -14.36 -14.27
C ALA A 46 -11.46 -13.70 -14.42
N THR A 47 -12.44 -14.46 -14.90
CA THR A 47 -13.75 -13.90 -15.29
C THR A 47 -14.80 -14.12 -14.21
N THR A 48 -14.83 -15.32 -13.62
CA THR A 48 -15.79 -15.68 -12.57
C THR A 48 -15.27 -15.31 -11.19
N LYS A 49 -16.18 -15.24 -10.21
CA LYS A 49 -15.80 -14.94 -8.81
C LYS A 49 -14.90 -16.05 -8.26
N GLU A 50 -15.22 -17.29 -8.58
CA GLU A 50 -14.49 -18.50 -8.16
C GLU A 50 -13.08 -18.52 -8.74
N GLU A 51 -12.92 -18.19 -10.02
CA GLU A 51 -11.60 -18.05 -10.66
C GLU A 51 -10.77 -16.95 -10.01
N LYS A 52 -11.38 -15.79 -9.73
CA LYS A 52 -10.70 -14.66 -9.08
C LYS A 52 -10.18 -15.04 -7.69
N ILE A 53 -11.01 -15.71 -6.88
CA ILE A 53 -10.61 -16.21 -5.56
C ILE A 53 -9.47 -17.21 -5.70
N LYS A 54 -9.56 -18.13 -6.66
CA LYS A 54 -8.51 -19.13 -6.90
C LYS A 54 -7.18 -18.49 -7.28
N GLU A 55 -7.17 -17.54 -8.21
CA GLU A 55 -5.94 -16.87 -8.62
C GLU A 55 -5.39 -15.94 -7.52
N PHE A 56 -6.26 -15.31 -6.74
CA PHE A 56 -5.86 -14.53 -5.57
C PHE A 56 -5.20 -15.38 -4.48
N LEU A 57 -5.77 -16.56 -4.17
CA LEU A 57 -5.17 -17.51 -3.23
C LEU A 57 -3.82 -18.03 -3.74
N LYS A 58 -3.73 -18.38 -5.02
CA LYS A 58 -2.45 -18.79 -5.63
C LYS A 58 -1.42 -17.68 -5.62
N PHE A 59 -1.83 -16.43 -5.79
CA PHE A 59 -0.94 -15.28 -5.68
C PHE A 59 -0.33 -15.25 -4.28
N TRP A 60 -1.16 -15.21 -3.24
CA TRP A 60 -0.64 -15.16 -1.88
C TRP A 60 0.14 -16.40 -1.49
N GLN A 61 -0.27 -17.61 -1.90
CA GLN A 61 0.50 -18.83 -1.67
C GLN A 61 1.93 -18.76 -2.26
N ARG A 62 2.11 -18.10 -3.41
CA ARG A 62 3.43 -17.93 -4.04
C ARG A 62 4.29 -16.87 -3.33
N HIS A 63 3.66 -15.92 -2.65
CA HIS A 63 4.30 -14.82 -1.92
C HIS A 63 4.37 -15.07 -0.42
N ASP A 64 4.02 -16.28 0.05
CA ASP A 64 4.10 -16.66 1.44
C ASP A 64 5.57 -16.79 1.88
N PRO A 65 6.06 -15.94 2.79
CA PRO A 65 7.44 -16.02 3.27
C PRO A 65 7.67 -17.23 4.19
N THR A 66 6.61 -17.80 4.75
CA THR A 66 6.67 -18.85 5.79
C THR A 66 5.74 -20.02 5.44
N PRO A 67 5.97 -20.69 4.28
CA PRO A 67 5.11 -21.77 3.81
C PRO A 67 5.15 -22.93 4.81
N GLY A 68 4.12 -23.04 5.63
CA GLY A 68 4.06 -23.99 6.75
C GLY A 68 3.35 -23.43 7.98
N THR A 69 3.22 -22.11 8.08
CA THR A 69 2.26 -21.48 8.99
C THR A 69 0.85 -21.53 8.40
N PHE A 70 -0.15 -21.33 9.25
CA PHE A 70 -1.55 -21.33 8.81
C PHE A 70 -1.93 -20.01 8.10
N GLU A 71 -1.19 -18.94 8.39
CA GLU A 71 -1.50 -17.57 7.97
C GLU A 71 -0.38 -17.04 7.10
N ASN A 72 -0.72 -16.24 6.09
CA ASN A 72 0.26 -15.58 5.24
C ASN A 72 0.54 -14.19 5.83
N GLU A 73 1.65 -14.07 6.56
CA GLU A 73 2.01 -12.89 7.32
C GLU A 73 2.24 -11.67 6.42
N LEU A 74 2.71 -11.89 5.18
CA LEU A 74 2.89 -10.83 4.19
C LEU A 74 1.55 -10.27 3.71
N MET A 75 0.58 -11.14 3.41
CA MET A 75 -0.77 -10.73 3.05
C MET A 75 -1.42 -9.90 4.15
N GLU A 76 -1.33 -10.37 5.39
CA GLU A 76 -1.91 -9.70 6.54
C GLU A 76 -1.31 -8.32 6.76
N GLU A 77 0.03 -8.21 6.72
CA GLU A 77 0.71 -6.92 6.81
C GLU A 77 0.35 -6.00 5.64
N TYR A 78 0.31 -6.52 4.41
CA TYR A 78 -0.04 -5.73 3.24
C TYR A 78 -1.43 -5.08 3.37
N TYR A 79 -2.46 -5.87 3.70
CA TYR A 79 -3.81 -5.33 3.85
C TYR A 79 -3.99 -4.48 5.10
N ARG A 80 -3.24 -4.75 6.19
CA ARG A 80 -3.17 -3.86 7.35
C ARG A 80 -2.62 -2.48 6.95
N ARG A 81 -1.61 -2.41 6.08
CA ARG A 81 -1.10 -1.13 5.55
C ARG A 81 -2.09 -0.43 4.63
N ILE A 82 -2.82 -1.16 3.79
CA ILE A 82 -3.92 -0.60 2.97
C ILE A 82 -5.00 0.02 3.85
N GLU A 83 -5.45 -0.70 4.89
CA GLU A 83 -6.47 -0.21 5.81
C GLU A 83 -5.98 1.02 6.58
N PHE A 84 -4.74 0.99 7.06
CA PHE A 84 -4.11 2.14 7.71
C PHE A 84 -4.09 3.35 6.78
N ALA A 85 -3.67 3.16 5.52
CA ALA A 85 -3.61 4.23 4.53
C ALA A 85 -4.98 4.84 4.26
N ASN A 86 -6.03 4.01 4.13
CA ASN A 86 -7.40 4.48 3.95
C ASN A 86 -7.95 5.25 5.14
N LYS A 87 -7.53 4.92 6.36
CA LYS A 87 -7.96 5.60 7.59
C LYS A 87 -7.24 6.93 7.84
N HIS A 88 -5.99 7.08 7.39
CA HIS A 88 -5.13 8.19 7.80
C HIS A 88 -4.76 9.15 6.67
N PHE A 89 -4.84 8.73 5.41
CA PHE A 89 -4.48 9.57 4.28
C PHE A 89 -5.73 9.93 3.48
N PHE A 90 -5.96 11.23 3.36
CA PHE A 90 -7.15 11.80 2.74
C PHE A 90 -6.79 12.56 1.47
N GLY A 91 -7.76 12.64 0.57
CA GLY A 91 -7.64 13.36 -0.69
C GLY A 91 -8.85 13.13 -1.57
N ASN A 92 -8.69 13.33 -2.88
CA ASN A 92 -9.76 13.13 -3.86
C ASN A 92 -9.94 11.64 -4.27
N LYS A 93 -9.23 10.74 -3.61
CA LYS A 93 -9.14 9.30 -3.89
C LYS A 93 -8.99 8.53 -2.58
N GLU A 94 -9.20 7.22 -2.62
CA GLU A 94 -8.98 6.35 -1.47
C GLU A 94 -7.54 6.50 -0.95
N GLY A 95 -7.36 6.43 0.37
CA GLY A 95 -6.10 6.74 1.03
C GLY A 95 -4.92 5.92 0.51
N TRP A 96 -5.14 4.64 0.21
CA TRP A 96 -4.11 3.77 -0.39
C TRP A 96 -3.61 4.26 -1.75
N ARG A 97 -4.43 4.99 -2.53
CA ARG A 97 -4.04 5.58 -3.82
C ARG A 97 -3.36 6.94 -3.69
N THR A 98 -3.32 7.55 -2.51
CA THR A 98 -2.61 8.82 -2.29
C THR A 98 -1.10 8.62 -2.36
N ASP A 99 -0.34 9.71 -2.53
CA ASP A 99 1.13 9.59 -2.59
C ASP A 99 1.69 9.08 -1.25
N MET A 100 1.14 9.54 -0.12
CA MET A 100 1.48 9.01 1.21
C MET A 100 1.04 7.55 1.38
N GLY A 101 -0.16 7.19 0.92
CA GLY A 101 -0.65 5.82 1.00
C GLY A 101 0.16 4.83 0.17
N MET A 102 0.54 5.21 -1.05
CA MET A 102 1.42 4.41 -1.90
C MET A 102 2.76 4.16 -1.23
N VAL A 103 3.40 5.21 -0.68
CA VAL A 103 4.67 5.07 0.04
C VAL A 103 4.50 4.18 1.28
N TYR A 104 3.46 4.42 2.09
CA TYR A 104 3.21 3.65 3.31
C TYR A 104 2.94 2.17 3.03
N VAL A 105 2.21 1.85 1.95
CA VAL A 105 1.94 0.46 1.60
C VAL A 105 3.22 -0.26 1.15
N LYS A 106 4.01 0.38 0.28
CA LYS A 106 5.27 -0.18 -0.22
C LYS A 106 6.33 -0.30 0.88
N MET A 107 6.52 0.76 1.66
CA MET A 107 7.64 0.88 2.60
C MET A 107 7.28 0.50 4.03
N GLY A 108 5.99 0.48 4.39
CA GLY A 108 5.56 0.37 5.77
C GLY A 108 5.67 1.70 6.53
N PRO A 109 5.57 1.66 7.87
CA PRO A 109 5.72 2.86 8.69
C PRO A 109 7.14 3.43 8.58
N PRO A 110 7.29 4.77 8.49
CA PRO A 110 8.61 5.40 8.51
C PRO A 110 9.26 5.30 9.90
N ASP A 111 10.60 5.29 9.93
CA ASP A 111 11.38 5.29 11.17
C ASP A 111 11.26 6.63 11.90
N TYR A 112 11.19 7.72 11.13
CA TYR A 112 11.06 9.06 11.65
C TYR A 112 10.15 9.91 10.77
N ILE A 113 9.32 10.73 11.42
CA ILE A 113 8.45 11.70 10.77
C ILE A 113 8.88 13.09 11.22
N ASP A 114 9.49 13.84 10.31
CA ASP A 114 9.74 15.26 10.52
C ASP A 114 8.54 16.08 10.06
N ARG A 115 8.18 17.06 10.87
CA ARG A 115 7.18 18.08 10.54
C ARG A 115 7.84 19.41 10.81
N PRO A 116 8.69 19.89 9.87
CA PRO A 116 9.42 21.13 10.06
C PRO A 116 8.42 22.19 10.50
N GLU A 117 8.61 22.73 11.70
CA GLU A 117 7.64 23.65 12.30
C GLU A 117 7.32 24.73 11.28
N LEU A 118 6.01 24.94 11.08
CA LEU A 118 5.45 26.07 10.36
C LEU A 118 6.39 27.26 10.54
N MET A 119 6.90 27.85 9.45
CA MET A 119 7.67 29.09 9.53
C MET A 119 6.94 29.99 10.53
N THR A 120 7.51 30.15 11.73
CA THR A 120 6.94 31.03 12.74
C THR A 120 6.79 32.37 12.03
N ARG A 121 5.65 33.03 12.25
CA ARG A 121 5.11 34.25 11.59
C ARG A 121 6.07 35.43 11.37
N ARG A 122 7.37 35.30 11.68
CA ARG A 122 8.44 36.29 11.71
C ARG A 122 9.37 36.33 10.50
N ASN A 123 9.18 35.54 9.43
CA ASN A 123 10.05 35.65 8.26
C ASN A 123 9.32 35.57 6.91
N ILE A 124 8.26 36.36 6.75
CA ILE A 124 7.53 36.53 5.49
C ILE A 124 7.96 37.85 4.85
N TYR A 125 9.04 37.83 4.06
CA TYR A 125 9.39 38.96 3.18
C TYR A 125 9.59 38.58 1.71
N ASN A 126 9.24 37.36 1.29
CA ASN A 126 9.20 37.01 -0.13
C ASN A 126 7.93 36.20 -0.45
N VAL A 127 6.93 36.88 -1.00
CA VAL A 127 5.54 36.43 -1.13
C VAL A 127 5.34 35.41 -2.26
N ASN A 128 6.35 35.19 -3.10
CA ASN A 128 6.21 34.39 -4.33
C ASN A 128 6.40 32.88 -4.14
N ASP A 129 6.93 32.42 -3.00
CA ASP A 129 7.23 31.00 -2.70
C ASP A 129 6.60 30.52 -1.36
N SER A 130 5.76 31.36 -0.75
CA SER A 130 5.30 31.16 0.64
C SER A 130 4.18 30.10 0.81
N TYR A 131 3.48 29.71 -0.25
CA TYR A 131 2.34 28.79 -0.15
C TYR A 131 2.73 27.31 -0.14
N LEU A 132 3.87 26.93 -0.72
CA LEU A 132 4.32 25.53 -0.78
C LEU A 132 5.08 25.08 0.48
N ARG A 133 5.56 26.04 1.29
CA ARG A 133 6.39 25.77 2.48
C ARG A 133 5.58 25.52 3.76
N THR A 134 4.28 25.78 3.76
CA THR A 134 3.53 25.86 5.03
C THR A 134 3.06 24.51 5.56
N TYR A 135 3.02 23.44 4.75
CA TYR A 135 2.63 22.12 5.25
C TYR A 135 3.42 21.02 4.54
N ARG A 136 4.68 20.86 4.94
CA ARG A 136 5.57 19.76 4.52
C ARG A 136 5.65 18.71 5.64
N VAL A 137 5.75 17.44 5.25
CA VAL A 137 6.07 16.32 6.14
C VAL A 137 7.16 15.50 5.47
N GLU A 138 8.15 15.07 6.25
CA GLU A 138 9.25 14.23 5.76
C GLU A 138 9.19 12.88 6.46
N TRP A 139 9.33 11.82 5.68
CA TRP A 139 9.41 10.45 6.18
C TRP A 139 10.80 9.90 5.88
N ASP A 140 11.53 9.56 6.92
CA ASP A 140 12.83 8.92 6.83
C ASP A 140 12.69 7.40 7.05
N TYR A 141 13.37 6.65 6.20
CA TYR A 141 13.51 5.19 6.23
C TYR A 141 15.03 4.90 6.26
N TYR A 142 15.59 4.80 7.46
CA TYR A 142 17.03 4.79 7.70
C TYR A 142 17.69 3.51 7.19
N GLU A 143 17.08 2.35 7.41
CA GLU A 143 17.61 1.07 6.96
C GLU A 143 17.73 0.99 5.43
N GLN A 144 16.77 1.60 4.72
CA GLN A 144 16.74 1.64 3.26
C GLN A 144 17.51 2.84 2.69
N GLY A 145 17.94 3.78 3.54
CA GLY A 145 18.56 5.04 3.13
C GLY A 145 17.66 5.85 2.20
N ARG A 146 16.37 5.98 2.55
CA ARG A 146 15.36 6.68 1.73
C ARG A 146 14.68 7.78 2.53
N ARG A 147 14.35 8.87 1.84
CA ARG A 147 13.57 9.99 2.35
C ARG A 147 12.44 10.33 1.39
N PHE A 148 11.23 10.46 1.91
CA PHE A 148 10.07 10.91 1.15
C PHE A 148 9.60 12.25 1.68
N ILE A 149 9.48 13.22 0.79
CA ILE A 149 9.10 14.59 1.13
C ILE A 149 7.71 14.85 0.59
N PHE A 150 6.76 15.11 1.48
CA PHE A 150 5.38 15.41 1.12
C PHE A 150 5.05 16.87 1.37
N TYR A 151 4.26 17.48 0.50
CA TYR A 151 3.70 18.81 0.70
C TYR A 151 2.20 18.81 0.45
N PHE A 152 1.46 19.57 1.23
CA PHE A 152 0.01 19.67 1.08
C PHE A 152 -0.37 20.61 -0.06
N LYS A 153 -1.17 20.13 -1.01
CA LYS A 153 -1.70 20.93 -2.13
C LYS A 153 -3.09 20.43 -2.51
N ALA A 154 -4.03 21.36 -2.66
CA ALA A 154 -5.38 21.09 -3.17
C ALA A 154 -6.13 19.94 -2.44
N GLY A 155 -5.99 19.87 -1.10
CA GLY A 155 -6.72 18.91 -0.28
C GLY A 155 -6.00 17.58 -0.05
N GLU A 156 -4.81 17.36 -0.62
CA GLU A 156 -4.04 16.12 -0.42
C GLU A 156 -2.53 16.37 -0.30
N PHE A 157 -1.82 15.46 0.35
CA PHE A 157 -0.36 15.45 0.35
C PHE A 157 0.18 14.85 -0.96
N ARG A 158 1.14 15.54 -1.57
CA ARG A 158 1.80 15.16 -2.82
C ARG A 158 3.28 14.90 -2.56
N LEU A 159 3.84 13.88 -3.20
CA LEU A 159 5.26 13.56 -3.12
C LEU A 159 6.06 14.57 -3.94
N MET A 160 6.97 15.29 -3.28
CA MET A 160 7.81 16.34 -3.85
C MET A 160 8.99 15.75 -4.61
N ASN A 161 9.70 14.80 -4.01
CA ASN A 161 10.98 14.28 -4.52
C ASN A 161 10.80 12.97 -5.31
N ARG A 162 9.75 12.87 -6.13
CA ARG A 162 9.40 11.63 -6.85
C ARG A 162 10.53 11.09 -7.73
N ASP A 163 11.30 11.98 -8.36
CA ASP A 163 12.41 11.60 -9.24
C ASP A 163 13.58 10.95 -8.47
N GLU A 164 13.76 11.30 -7.19
CA GLU A 164 14.82 10.76 -6.34
C GLU A 164 14.52 9.35 -5.80
N VAL A 165 13.23 8.95 -5.81
CA VAL A 165 12.75 7.67 -5.25
C VAL A 165 12.00 6.83 -6.29
N PHE A 166 12.22 7.10 -7.57
CA PHE A 166 11.51 6.45 -8.67
C PHE A 166 11.67 4.93 -8.65
N ASP A 167 12.87 4.44 -8.31
CA ASP A 167 13.26 3.03 -8.21
C ASP A 167 12.48 2.25 -7.16
N VAL A 168 12.00 2.93 -6.12
CA VAL A 168 11.18 2.32 -5.06
C VAL A 168 9.71 2.27 -5.47
N LEU A 169 9.27 3.24 -6.27
CA LEU A 169 7.88 3.42 -6.62
C LEU A 169 7.46 2.61 -7.84
N ASN A 170 8.38 2.28 -8.77
CA ASN A 170 8.08 1.63 -10.05
C ASN A 170 8.97 0.42 -10.32
#